data_AF-A0A6I5R4N3-F1
#
_entry.id   AF-A0A6I5R4N3-F1
#
_cell.length_a   1.000
_cell.length_b   1.000
_cell.length_c   1.000
_cell.angle_alpha   90.00
_cell.angle_beta   90.00
_cell.angle_gamma   90.00
#
_symmetry.space_group_name_H-M   'P 1'
#
loop_
_entity.id
_entity.type
_entity.pdbx_description
1 polymer ?
#
loop_
_entity_poly.entity_id
_entity_poly.type
_entity_poly.pdbx_seq_one_letter_code
_entity_poly.pdbx_strand_id
1 'polypeptide(L)'
;MTLVQDRHSQPKTSGLMISEVECLQVRTDLMLRLQRHIQQQGWTPEQAARVLKQTLPRMQNLMNGEISRFSVEQLIQLLAGVGLHVQVSVVD
;
A
#
# COMPACT_ATOMS: atom_id res chain seq x y z
N MET A 1 18.93 15.64 -48.14
CA MET A 1 17.48 15.46 -47.87
C MET A 1 17.36 14.46 -46.73
N THR A 2 17.42 14.95 -45.49
CA THR A 2 17.33 14.10 -44.29
C THR A 2 16.04 14.48 -43.59
N LEU A 3 15.06 13.59 -43.62
CA LEU A 3 13.76 13.75 -42.99
C LEU A 3 13.58 12.63 -41.96
N VAL A 4 13.02 13.02 -40.82
CA VAL A 4 12.35 12.18 -39.80
C VAL A 4 13.33 11.46 -38.86
N GLN A 5 13.27 11.61 -37.52
CA GLN A 5 12.07 11.68 -36.68
C GLN A 5 12.36 12.36 -35.34
N ASP A 6 11.64 13.45 -35.08
CA ASP A 6 11.23 13.83 -33.74
C ASP A 6 10.40 12.68 -33.14
N ARG A 7 10.84 12.13 -32.01
CA ARG A 7 9.97 11.36 -31.10
C ARG A 7 10.00 12.02 -29.75
N HIS A 8 9.03 12.92 -29.57
CA HIS A 8 8.53 13.35 -28.27
C HIS A 8 8.30 12.12 -27.38
N SER A 9 9.22 11.84 -26.46
CA SER A 9 8.97 10.90 -25.36
C SER A 9 8.58 11.74 -24.15
N GLN A 10 7.26 11.94 -24.07
CA GLN A 10 6.38 12.30 -22.96
C GLN A 10 7.03 12.84 -21.66
N PRO A 11 6.47 13.91 -21.07
CA PRO A 11 6.86 14.32 -19.73
C PRO A 11 6.62 13.16 -18.76
N LYS A 12 7.68 12.78 -18.04
CA LYS A 12 7.57 11.93 -16.85
C LYS A 12 6.49 12.55 -15.99
N THR A 13 5.42 11.81 -15.82
CA THR A 13 4.23 12.18 -15.04
C THR A 13 4.64 13.02 -13.86
N SER A 14 4.25 14.29 -13.91
CA SER A 14 4.18 15.17 -12.76
C SER A 14 3.26 14.48 -11.76
N GLY A 15 3.85 13.65 -10.90
CA GLY A 15 3.13 13.04 -9.80
C GLY A 15 2.58 14.18 -8.97
N LEU A 16 1.26 14.33 -8.99
CA LEU A 16 0.55 15.20 -8.07
C LEU A 16 1.19 15.00 -6.70
N MET A 17 1.74 16.09 -6.14
CA MET A 17 2.11 16.13 -4.74
C MET A 17 0.82 15.93 -3.96
N ILE A 18 0.39 14.68 -3.80
CA ILE A 18 -0.50 14.32 -2.71
C ILE A 18 0.22 14.86 -1.49
N SER A 19 -0.46 15.67 -0.67
CA SER A 19 0.08 16.10 0.60
C SER A 19 0.67 14.86 1.28
N GLU A 20 1.98 14.84 1.51
CA GLU A 20 2.66 13.69 2.11
C GLU A 20 1.99 13.31 3.43
N VAL A 21 1.40 14.31 4.10
CA VAL A 21 0.61 14.19 5.33
C VAL A 21 -0.67 13.39 5.12
N GLU A 22 -1.51 13.73 4.13
CA GLU A 22 -2.78 13.02 3.86
C GLU A 22 -2.52 11.57 3.44
N CYS A 23 -1.52 11.37 2.59
CA CYS A 23 -1.10 10.02 2.18
C CYS A 23 -0.57 9.20 3.36
N LEU A 24 0.12 9.84 4.32
CA LEU A 24 0.58 9.17 5.52
C LEU A 24 -0.58 8.80 6.46
N GLN A 25 -1.59 9.67 6.61
CA GLN A 25 -2.78 9.38 7.42
C GLN A 25 -3.55 8.17 6.87
N VAL A 26 -3.88 8.18 5.58
CA VAL A 26 -4.62 7.07 4.94
C VAL A 26 -3.85 5.76 5.07
N ARG A 27 -2.54 5.76 4.81
CA ARG A 27 -1.73 4.55 4.98
C ARG A 27 -1.70 4.07 6.43
N THR A 28 -1.54 4.98 7.39
CA THR A 28 -1.50 4.65 8.82
C THR A 28 -2.79 3.94 9.24
N ASP A 29 -3.95 4.48 8.86
CA ASP A 29 -5.24 3.89 9.19
C ASP A 29 -5.43 2.49 8.61
N LEU A 30 -5.08 2.31 7.33
CA LEU A 30 -5.15 1.02 6.66
C LEU A 30 -4.21 -0.01 7.31
N MET A 31 -2.97 0.37 7.61
CA MET A 31 -1.98 -0.49 8.26
C MET A 31 -2.44 -0.91 9.65
N LEU A 32 -2.91 0.04 10.48
CA LEU A 32 -3.43 -0.26 11.81
C LEU A 32 -4.62 -1.21 11.76
N ARG A 33 -5.53 -1.02 10.79
CA ARG A 33 -6.69 -1.92 10.63
C ARG A 33 -6.25 -3.33 10.27
N LEU A 34 -5.27 -3.47 9.38
CA LEU A 34 -4.72 -4.77 8.99
C LEU A 34 -3.97 -5.45 10.16
N GLN A 35 -3.12 -4.72 10.88
CA GLN A 35 -2.41 -5.24 12.06
C GLN A 35 -3.39 -5.73 13.13
N ARG A 36 -4.44 -4.96 13.43
CA ARG A 36 -5.49 -5.37 14.37
C ARG A 36 -6.20 -6.63 13.92
N HIS A 37 -6.51 -6.76 12.62
CA HIS A 37 -7.12 -7.97 12.10
C HIS A 37 -6.19 -9.18 12.30
N ILE A 38 -4.91 -9.07 11.94
CA ILE A 38 -3.91 -10.13 12.13
C ILE A 38 -3.82 -10.53 13.62
N GLN A 39 -3.80 -9.55 14.53
CA GLN A 39 -3.79 -9.79 15.98
C GLN A 39 -5.06 -10.48 16.48
N GLN A 40 -6.24 -10.08 15.99
CA GLN A 40 -7.53 -10.69 16.35
C GLN A 40 -7.64 -12.14 15.89
N GLN A 41 -7.02 -12.48 14.76
CA GLN A 41 -6.90 -13.88 14.30
C GLN A 41 -5.86 -14.69 15.09
N GLY A 42 -5.07 -14.04 15.95
CA GLY A 42 -3.98 -14.69 16.70
C GLY A 42 -2.81 -15.12 15.81
N TRP A 43 -2.64 -14.50 14.63
CA TRP A 43 -1.61 -14.92 13.68
C TRP A 43 -0.23 -14.37 14.03
N THR A 44 0.79 -15.22 13.96
CA THR A 44 2.19 -14.80 13.90
C THR A 44 2.52 -14.19 12.53
N PRO A 45 3.63 -13.43 12.39
CA PRO A 45 4.07 -12.95 11.07
C PRO A 45 4.23 -14.05 10.02
N GLU A 46 4.69 -15.25 10.42
CA GLU A 46 4.81 -16.43 9.54
C GLU A 46 3.46 -16.95 9.07
N GLN A 47 2.46 -16.99 9.96
CA GLN A 47 1.11 -17.40 9.61
C GLN A 47 0.45 -16.38 8.69
N ALA A 48 0.55 -15.09 9.01
CA ALA A 48 0.07 -14.00 8.16
C ALA A 48 0.73 -14.05 6.77
N ALA A 49 2.03 -14.32 6.69
CA ALA A 49 2.76 -14.44 5.42
C ALA A 49 2.19 -15.57 4.56
N ARG A 50 1.88 -16.72 5.16
CA ARG A 50 1.29 -17.86 4.45
C ARG A 50 -0.12 -17.55 3.95
N VAL A 51 -0.98 -16.99 4.82
CA VAL A 51 -2.38 -16.68 4.47
C VAL A 51 -2.45 -15.62 3.37
N LEU A 52 -1.67 -14.54 3.50
CA LEU A 52 -1.63 -13.43 2.54
C LEU A 52 -0.74 -13.71 1.32
N LYS A 53 -0.12 -14.89 1.24
CA LYS A 53 0.85 -15.28 0.19
C LYS A 53 1.96 -14.24 0.01
N GLN A 54 2.45 -13.69 1.12
CA GLN A 54 3.54 -12.72 1.18
C GLN A 54 4.80 -13.36 1.76
N THR A 55 5.92 -12.65 1.66
CA THR A 55 7.16 -13.06 2.31
C THR A 55 7.13 -12.73 3.81
N LEU A 56 7.86 -13.52 4.62
CA LEU A 56 7.98 -13.26 6.05
C LEU A 56 8.59 -11.87 6.36
N PRO A 57 9.68 -11.41 5.73
CA PRO A 57 10.22 -10.08 5.98
C PRO A 57 9.21 -8.97 5.72
N ARG A 58 8.36 -9.12 4.68
CA ARG A 58 7.31 -8.14 4.39
C ARG A 58 6.26 -8.10 5.49
N MET A 59 5.89 -9.25 6.06
CA MET A 59 4.97 -9.29 7.21
C MET A 59 5.61 -8.75 8.48
N GLN A 60 6.91 -8.97 8.70
CA GLN A 60 7.61 -8.35 9.82
C GLN A 60 7.61 -6.82 9.68
N ASN A 61 7.95 -6.29 8.50
CA ASN A 61 7.87 -4.84 8.23
C ASN A 61 6.45 -4.29 8.49
N LEU A 62 5.41 -5.02 8.06
CA LEU A 62 4.02 -4.67 8.32
C LEU A 62 3.74 -4.61 9.83
N MET A 63 4.13 -5.64 10.58
CA MET A 63 3.87 -5.74 12.01
C MET A 63 4.72 -4.76 12.85
N ASN A 64 5.89 -4.37 12.34
CA ASN A 64 6.77 -3.35 12.93
C ASN A 64 6.31 -1.91 12.63
N GLY A 65 5.30 -1.73 11.77
CA GLY A 65 4.80 -0.40 11.43
C GLY A 65 5.67 0.37 10.44
N GLU A 66 6.45 -0.30 9.59
CA GLU A 66 7.35 0.34 8.60
C GLU A 66 6.56 0.94 7.42
N ILE A 67 5.75 1.97 7.71
CA ILE A 67 4.74 2.59 6.84
C ILE A 67 5.28 3.09 5.50
N SER A 68 6.54 3.52 5.47
CA SER A 68 7.22 4.00 4.26
C SER A 68 7.40 2.91 3.19
N ARG A 69 7.33 1.62 3.58
CA ARG A 69 7.46 0.48 2.66
C ARG A 69 6.16 0.05 2.00
N PHE A 70 5.04 0.64 2.41
CA PHE A 70 3.73 0.26 1.94
C PHE A 70 3.06 1.45 1.23
N SER A 71 2.58 1.20 0.01
CA SER A 71 1.66 2.11 -0.65
C SER A 71 0.22 1.87 -0.18
N VAL A 72 -0.67 2.84 -0.40
CA VAL A 72 -2.11 2.70 -0.15
C VAL A 72 -2.67 1.48 -0.90
N GLU A 73 -2.34 1.35 -2.18
CA GLU A 73 -2.77 0.21 -3.01
C GLU A 73 -2.36 -1.14 -2.41
N GLN A 74 -1.12 -1.27 -1.94
CA GLN A 74 -0.63 -2.50 -1.33
C GLN A 74 -1.39 -2.83 -0.04
N LEU A 75 -1.71 -1.83 0.78
CA LEU A 75 -2.48 -2.05 2.01
C LEU A 75 -3.92 -2.47 1.70
N ILE A 76 -4.54 -1.88 0.68
CA ILE A 76 -5.87 -2.29 0.20
C ILE A 76 -5.85 -3.75 -0.28
N GLN A 77 -4.86 -4.15 -1.08
CA GLN A 77 -4.73 -5.53 -1.55
C GLN A 77 -4.59 -6.54 -0.39
N LEU A 78 -3.82 -6.19 0.63
CA LEU A 78 -3.64 -7.05 1.81
C LEU A 78 -4.92 -7.13 2.65
N LEU A 79 -5.63 -6.02 2.85
CA LEU A 79 -6.93 -6.01 3.52
C LEU A 79 -7.96 -6.87 2.77
N ALA A 80 -8.02 -6.75 1.45
CA ALA A 80 -8.85 -7.61 0.61
C ALA A 80 -8.45 -9.10 0.73
N GLY A 81 -7.16 -9.38 0.85
CA GLY A 81 -6.61 -10.73 1.04
C GLY A 81 -7.07 -11.42 2.34
N VAL A 82 -7.51 -10.66 3.34
CA VAL A 82 -8.13 -11.18 4.58
C VAL A 82 -9.66 -11.01 4.62
N GLY A 83 -10.28 -10.69 3.48
CA GLY A 83 -11.73 -10.54 3.37
C GLY A 83 -12.29 -9.23 3.92
N LEU A 84 -11.44 -8.22 4.15
CA LEU A 84 -11.89 -6.88 4.52
C LEU A 84 -12.11 -6.03 3.28
N HIS A 85 -13.23 -5.28 3.26
CA HIS A 85 -13.54 -4.32 2.21
C HIS A 85 -13.16 -2.90 2.64
N VAL A 86 -12.52 -2.16 1.74
CA VAL A 86 -12.11 -0.77 1.97
C VAL A 86 -13.10 0.16 1.26
N GLN A 87 -13.63 1.14 2.00
CA GLN A 87 -14.42 2.24 1.47
C GLN A 87 -13.67 3.54 1.74
N VAL A 88 -13.62 4.43 0.75
CA VAL A 88 -12.97 5.75 0.84
C VAL A 88 -14.04 6.82 0.64
N SER A 89 -13.98 7.88 1.46
CA SER A 89 -14.80 9.08 1.34
C SER A 89 -13.92 10.32 1.45
N VAL A 90 -14.24 11.36 0.69
CA VAL A 90 -13.61 12.68 0.79
C VAL A 90 -14.49 13.55 1.68
N VAL A 91 -13.87 14.34 2.56
CA VAL A 91 -14.55 15.25 3.49
C VAL A 91 -14.07 16.69 3.22
N ASP A 92 -14.98 17.66 3.33
CA ASP A 92 -14.73 19.11 3.17
C ASP A 92 -14.31 19.79 4.48
#